data_AF-A0A0F9HSU2-F1
#
_entry.id   AF-A0A0F9HSU2-F1
#
_cell.length_a   1.000
_cell.length_b   1.000
_cell.length_c   1.000
_cell.angle_alpha   90.00
_cell.angle_beta   90.00
_cell.angle_gamma   90.00
#
_symmetry.space_group_name_H-M   'P 1'
#
loop_
_entity.id
_entity.type
_entity.pdbx_description
1 polymer ?
#
loop_
_entity_poly.entity_id
_entity_poly.type
_entity_poly.pdbx_seq_one_letter_code
_entity_poly.pdbx_strand_id
1 'polypeptide(L)'
;MDITTVIILFVVGLIVGTISSIAGIGGGVFFVVFLTFLFLVPINMAIDTSTFIIMISSGVGFFFYLKDRRTNLKITLIYASFSILGSIISIIIFLFIEITLMLIKVIFASILLLAGLNMIFKAYKTNKDSKNPSNEEQDFFFRENVKNHKIGKGIPLFILAGFLA
;
A
#
# COMPACT_ATOMS: atom_id res chain seq x y z
N MET A 1 5.71 -28.06 -11.69
CA MET A 1 5.72 -26.76 -12.37
C MET A 1 6.74 -26.84 -13.48
N ASP A 2 6.33 -26.56 -14.71
CA ASP A 2 7.23 -26.60 -15.85
C ASP A 2 8.15 -25.37 -15.85
N ILE A 3 9.37 -25.51 -16.38
CA ILE A 3 10.39 -24.46 -16.38
C ILE A 3 9.87 -23.17 -17.08
N THR A 4 9.00 -23.34 -18.07
CA THR A 4 8.33 -22.29 -18.82
C THR A 4 7.42 -21.43 -17.95
N THR A 5 6.67 -22.04 -17.03
CA THR A 5 5.80 -21.31 -16.09
C THR A 5 6.62 -20.44 -15.15
N VAL A 6 7.77 -20.93 -14.70
CA VAL A 6 8.69 -20.18 -13.83
C VAL A 6 9.25 -18.95 -14.55
N ILE A 7 9.66 -19.11 -15.82
CA ILE A 7 10.16 -17.99 -16.64
C ILE A 7 9.06 -16.95 -16.85
N ILE A 8 7.82 -17.37 -17.15
CA ILE A 8 6.68 -16.46 -17.32
C ILE A 8 6.40 -15.69 -16.02
N LEU A 9 6.38 -16.39 -14.87
CA LEU A 9 6.20 -15.77 -13.55
C LEU A 9 7.28 -14.72 -13.26
N PHE A 10 8.53 -15.00 -13.62
CA PHE A 10 9.64 -14.06 -13.41
C PHE A 10 9.48 -12.79 -14.26
N VAL A 11 9.17 -12.94 -15.56
CA VAL A 11 8.96 -11.80 -16.47
C VAL A 11 7.75 -10.96 -16.04
N VAL A 12 6.63 -11.60 -15.71
CA VAL A 12 5.43 -10.92 -15.20
C VAL A 12 5.75 -10.21 -13.89
N GLY A 13 6.45 -10.86 -12.96
CA GLY A 13 6.85 -10.28 -11.69
C GLY A 13 7.70 -9.01 -11.85
N LEU A 14 8.63 -9.00 -12.81
CA LEU A 14 9.43 -7.82 -13.14
C LEU A 14 8.59 -6.69 -13.73
N ILE A 15 7.70 -6.98 -14.67
CA ILE A 15 6.83 -5.97 -15.30
C ILE A 15 5.87 -5.37 -14.27
N VAL A 16 5.20 -6.23 -13.50
CA VAL A 16 4.24 -5.79 -12.48
C VAL A 16 4.97 -5.04 -11.36
N GLY A 17 6.12 -5.53 -10.92
CA GLY A 17 6.93 -4.89 -9.88
C GLY A 17 7.40 -3.49 -10.27
N THR A 18 7.86 -3.30 -11.52
CA THR A 18 8.30 -1.98 -12.00
C THR A 18 7.14 -0.98 -12.11
N ILE A 19 6.02 -1.38 -12.74
CA ILE A 19 4.79 -0.57 -12.81
C ILE A 19 4.32 -0.17 -11.42
N SER A 20 4.34 -1.11 -10.49
CA SER A 20 3.84 -0.87 -9.14
C SER A 20 4.77 0.00 -8.30
N SER A 21 6.09 -0.12 -8.49
CA SER A 21 7.07 0.77 -7.88
C SER A 21 6.89 2.21 -8.36
N ILE A 22 6.66 2.42 -9.66
CA ILE A 22 6.37 3.74 -10.24
C ILE A 22 5.07 4.32 -9.66
N ALA A 23 4.05 3.49 -9.45
CA ALA A 23 2.81 3.92 -8.83
C ALA A 23 2.97 4.36 -7.36
N GLY A 24 4.07 4.01 -6.68
CA GLY A 24 4.39 4.45 -5.32
C GLY A 24 3.49 3.86 -4.23
N ILE A 25 2.69 2.83 -4.53
CA ILE A 25 1.71 2.22 -3.61
C ILE A 25 2.34 1.04 -2.82
N GLY A 26 3.57 0.62 -3.12
CA GLY A 26 4.21 -0.55 -2.49
C GLY A 26 3.76 -1.90 -3.09
N GLY A 27 2.80 -1.87 -4.00
CA GLY A 27 2.56 -2.84 -5.06
C GLY A 27 1.94 -4.21 -4.79
N GLY A 28 1.71 -4.59 -3.53
CA GLY A 28 1.07 -5.88 -3.26
C GLY A 28 -0.34 -6.02 -3.82
N VAL A 29 -1.11 -4.93 -3.87
CA VAL A 29 -2.47 -4.95 -4.43
C VAL A 29 -2.49 -5.45 -5.88
N PHE A 30 -1.50 -5.04 -6.69
CA PHE A 30 -1.34 -5.54 -8.05
C PHE A 30 -0.93 -7.01 -8.06
N PHE A 31 0.02 -7.41 -7.22
CA PHE A 31 0.42 -8.81 -7.12
C PHE A 31 -0.75 -9.74 -6.81
N VAL A 32 -1.64 -9.40 -5.86
CA VAL A 32 -2.81 -10.25 -5.57
C VAL A 32 -3.71 -10.40 -6.80
N VAL A 33 -3.99 -9.31 -7.53
CA VAL A 33 -4.82 -9.34 -8.74
C VAL A 33 -4.17 -10.22 -9.81
N PHE A 34 -2.88 -10.04 -10.07
CA PHE A 34 -2.15 -10.84 -11.06
C PHE A 34 -2.07 -12.32 -10.67
N LEU A 35 -1.72 -12.67 -9.42
CA LEU A 35 -1.67 -14.06 -8.98
C LEU A 35 -3.04 -14.74 -9.02
N THR A 36 -4.10 -14.03 -8.61
CA THR A 36 -5.45 -14.59 -8.55
C THR A 36 -6.07 -14.73 -9.95
N PHE A 37 -5.96 -13.73 -10.82
CA PHE A 37 -6.60 -13.76 -12.14
C PHE A 37 -5.76 -14.50 -13.19
N LEU A 38 -4.43 -14.36 -13.18
CA LEU A 38 -3.58 -14.92 -14.23
C LEU A 38 -3.17 -16.37 -13.93
N PHE A 39 -2.92 -16.69 -12.67
CA PHE A 39 -2.43 -18.01 -12.26
C PHE A 39 -3.47 -18.85 -11.51
N LEU A 40 -4.68 -18.33 -11.32
CA LEU A 40 -5.80 -18.99 -10.62
C LEU A 40 -5.40 -19.54 -9.24
N VAL A 41 -4.43 -18.88 -8.59
CA VAL A 41 -3.96 -19.26 -7.26
C VAL A 41 -5.06 -18.95 -6.23
N PRO A 42 -5.27 -19.81 -5.23
CA PRO A 42 -6.15 -19.51 -4.10
C PRO A 42 -5.84 -18.15 -3.50
N ILE A 43 -6.88 -17.33 -3.27
CA ILE A 43 -6.71 -15.93 -2.85
C ILE A 43 -5.94 -15.79 -1.53
N ASN A 44 -6.06 -16.76 -0.62
CA ASN A 44 -5.31 -16.80 0.63
C ASN A 44 -3.79 -16.84 0.37
N MET A 45 -3.33 -17.77 -0.46
CA MET A 45 -1.91 -17.86 -0.83
C MET A 45 -1.44 -16.62 -1.61
N ALA A 46 -2.30 -16.05 -2.45
CA ALA A 46 -1.98 -14.84 -3.20
C ALA A 46 -1.78 -13.61 -2.29
N ILE A 47 -2.64 -13.45 -1.27
CA ILE A 47 -2.51 -12.38 -0.27
C ILE A 47 -1.20 -12.54 0.49
N ASP A 48 -0.92 -13.71 1.04
CA ASP A 48 0.29 -13.98 1.83
C ASP A 48 1.57 -13.68 1.03
N THR A 49 1.61 -14.16 -0.22
CA THR A 49 2.73 -13.95 -1.13
C THR A 49 2.91 -12.46 -1.45
N SER A 50 1.81 -11.73 -1.67
CA SER A 50 1.87 -10.31 -1.99
C SER A 50 2.39 -9.46 -0.81
N THR A 51 1.98 -9.77 0.42
CA THR A 51 2.45 -9.07 1.62
C THR A 51 3.94 -9.31 1.84
N PHE A 52 4.42 -10.52 1.57
CA PHE A 52 5.85 -10.82 1.60
C PHE A 52 6.64 -10.00 0.56
N ILE A 53 6.12 -9.86 -0.66
CA ILE A 53 6.74 -9.02 -1.70
C ILE A 53 6.75 -7.53 -1.29
N ILE A 54 5.66 -7.02 -0.70
CA ILE A 54 5.60 -5.66 -0.16
C ILE A 54 6.66 -5.45 0.92
N MET A 55 6.80 -6.42 1.84
CA MET A 55 7.78 -6.35 2.92
C MET A 55 9.20 -6.18 2.39
N ILE A 56 9.59 -7.01 1.41
CA ILE A 56 10.92 -6.92 0.79
C ILE A 56 11.10 -5.60 0.05
N SER A 57 10.15 -5.23 -0.81
CA SER A 57 10.26 -4.01 -1.63
C SER A 57 10.32 -2.74 -0.77
N SER A 58 9.54 -2.68 0.30
CA SER A 58 9.54 -1.58 1.27
C SER A 58 10.84 -1.54 2.07
N GLY A 59 11.37 -2.71 2.46
CA GLY A 59 12.66 -2.82 3.15
C GLY A 59 13.83 -2.32 2.28
N VAL A 60 13.83 -2.68 1.00
CA VAL A 60 14.82 -2.19 0.03
C VAL A 60 14.71 -0.68 -0.14
N GLY A 61 13.50 -0.15 -0.33
CA GLY A 61 13.28 1.30 -0.41
C GLY A 61 13.78 2.02 0.83
N PHE A 62 13.42 1.53 2.02
CA PHE A 62 13.87 2.07 3.30
C PHE A 62 15.40 2.08 3.43
N PHE A 63 16.07 1.01 3.00
CA PHE A 63 17.53 0.93 3.02
C PHE A 63 18.19 2.02 2.17
N PHE A 64 17.68 2.28 0.96
CA PHE A 64 18.18 3.36 0.10
C PHE A 64 17.96 4.74 0.74
N TYR A 65 16.77 5.00 1.31
CA TYR A 65 16.49 6.26 1.99
C TYR A 65 17.35 6.47 3.24
N LEU A 66 17.68 5.39 3.95
CA LEU A 66 18.57 5.43 5.11
C LEU A 66 20.00 5.78 4.70
N LYS A 67 20.49 5.21 3.59
CA LYS A 67 21.82 5.51 3.03
C LYS A 67 21.98 6.98 2.67
N ASP A 68 20.93 7.58 2.11
CA ASP A 68 20.93 8.99 1.70
C ASP A 68 20.77 9.99 2.87
N ARG A 69 20.71 9.53 4.12
CA ARG A 69 20.56 10.37 5.35
C ARG A 69 19.31 11.27 5.34
N ARG A 70 18.33 11.00 4.47
CA ARG A 70 17.11 11.82 4.33
C ARG A 70 15.99 11.42 5.30
N THR A 71 16.22 10.42 6.15
CA THR A 71 15.22 9.87 7.07
C THR A 71 15.51 10.23 8.53
N ASN A 72 14.52 10.81 9.20
CA ASN A 72 14.56 10.97 10.65
C ASN A 72 14.21 9.64 11.33
N LEU A 73 15.25 8.89 11.71
CA LEU A 73 15.13 7.58 12.34
C LEU A 73 14.26 7.59 13.60
N LYS A 74 14.25 8.66 14.40
CA LYS A 74 13.44 8.73 15.62
C LYS A 74 11.95 8.68 15.30
N ILE A 75 11.52 9.46 14.31
CA ILE A 75 10.11 9.52 13.91
C ILE A 75 9.71 8.20 13.25
N THR A 76 10.55 7.66 12.35
CA THR A 76 10.27 6.37 11.70
C THR A 76 10.12 5.23 12.71
N LEU A 77 10.97 5.18 13.76
CA LEU A 77 10.89 4.16 14.78
C LEU A 77 9.58 4.23 15.57
N ILE A 78 9.15 5.44 15.96
CA ILE A 78 7.88 5.64 16.67
C ILE A 78 6.71 5.14 15.82
N TYR A 79 6.67 5.51 14.54
CA TYR A 79 5.63 5.11 13.60
C TYR A 79 5.64 3.59 13.35
N ALA A 80 6.83 2.98 13.24
CA ALA A 80 6.97 1.53 13.12
C ALA A 80 6.44 0.79 14.35
N SER A 81 6.75 1.25 15.56
CA SER A 81 6.24 0.66 16.79
C SER A 81 4.71 0.68 16.85
N PHE A 82 4.08 1.79 16.47
CA PHE A 82 2.61 1.88 16.40
C PHE A 82 2.00 0.96 15.34
N SER A 83 2.64 0.82 14.18
CA SER A 83 2.20 -0.11 13.14
C SER A 83 2.28 -1.57 13.60
N ILE A 84 3.36 -1.94 14.28
CA ILE A 84 3.55 -3.30 14.81
C ILE A 84 2.46 -3.61 15.86
N LEU A 85 2.20 -2.67 16.76
CA LEU A 85 1.13 -2.83 17.75
C LEU A 85 -0.25 -3.00 17.09
N GLY A 86 -0.55 -2.20 16.06
CA GLY A 86 -1.79 -2.34 15.28
C GLY A 86 -1.95 -3.72 14.64
N SER A 87 -0.87 -4.25 14.03
CA SER A 87 -0.88 -5.57 13.38
C SER A 87 -1.04 -6.71 14.37
N ILE A 88 -0.36 -6.64 15.53
CA ILE A 88 -0.53 -7.63 16.61
C ILE A 88 -2.00 -7.65 17.10
N ILE A 89 -2.60 -6.49 17.31
CA ILE A 89 -4.01 -6.39 17.73
C ILE A 89 -4.94 -7.01 16.68
N SER A 90 -4.67 -6.79 15.39
CA SER A 90 -5.43 -7.39 14.29
C SER A 90 -5.38 -8.91 14.30
N ILE A 91 -4.17 -9.49 14.40
CA ILE A 91 -3.97 -10.94 14.44
C ILE A 91 -4.72 -11.56 15.62
N ILE A 92 -4.66 -10.93 16.80
CA ILE A 92 -5.36 -11.42 17.99
C ILE A 92 -6.87 -11.42 17.76
N ILE A 93 -7.44 -10.34 17.20
CA ILE A 93 -8.87 -10.23 16.92
C ILE A 93 -9.31 -11.27 15.89
N PHE A 94 -8.53 -11.45 14.82
CA PHE A 94 -8.83 -12.43 13.77
C PHE A 94 -8.75 -13.88 14.26
N LEU A 95 -8.01 -14.16 15.33
CA LEU A 95 -7.96 -15.50 15.93
C LEU A 95 -9.28 -15.93 16.58
N PHE A 96 -10.11 -14.97 17.01
CA PHE A 96 -11.40 -15.23 17.66
C PHE A 96 -12.58 -15.25 16.69
N ILE A 97 -12.36 -14.96 15.41
CA ILE A 97 -13.41 -14.84 14.39
C ILE A 97 -13.20 -15.94 13.35
N GLU A 98 -14.18 -16.81 13.18
CA GLU A 98 -14.18 -17.77 12.07
C GLU A 98 -14.54 -17.06 10.76
N ILE A 99 -13.55 -16.81 9.91
CA ILE A 99 -13.74 -16.11 8.64
C ILE A 99 -13.85 -17.11 7.50
N THR A 100 -15.00 -17.10 6.84
CA THR A 100 -15.23 -17.89 5.64
C THR A 100 -14.46 -17.32 4.44
N LEU A 101 -13.89 -18.18 3.58
CA LEU A 101 -13.15 -17.77 2.37
C LEU A 101 -13.92 -16.80 1.47
N MET A 102 -15.24 -16.92 1.40
CA MET A 102 -16.11 -16.03 0.62
C MET A 102 -16.09 -14.59 1.19
N LEU A 103 -16.07 -14.43 2.51
CA LEU A 103 -16.03 -13.12 3.16
C LEU A 103 -14.73 -12.38 2.85
N ILE A 104 -13.58 -13.08 2.90
CA ILE A 104 -12.27 -12.53 2.53
C ILE A 104 -12.26 -12.04 1.08
N LYS A 105 -12.79 -12.84 0.16
CA LYS A 105 -12.91 -12.44 -1.25
C LYS A 105 -13.75 -11.18 -1.43
N VAL A 106 -14.89 -11.09 -0.77
CA VAL A 106 -15.80 -9.93 -0.87
C VAL A 106 -15.16 -8.67 -0.27
N ILE A 107 -14.55 -8.78 0.91
CA ILE A 107 -13.86 -7.66 1.57
C ILE A 107 -12.71 -7.17 0.69
N PHE A 108 -11.86 -8.08 0.21
CA PHE A 108 -10.74 -7.73 -0.65
C PHE A 108 -11.19 -7.09 -1.97
N ALA A 109 -12.20 -7.65 -2.62
CA ALA A 109 -12.78 -7.07 -3.84
C ALA A 109 -13.38 -5.68 -3.60
N SER A 110 -14.04 -5.47 -2.45
CA SER A 110 -14.59 -4.18 -2.06
C SER A 110 -13.49 -3.13 -1.85
N ILE A 111 -12.42 -3.49 -1.12
CA ILE A 111 -11.25 -2.61 -0.92
C ILE A 111 -10.58 -2.28 -2.26
N LEU A 112 -10.42 -3.27 -3.14
CA LEU A 112 -9.88 -3.08 -4.48
C LEU A 112 -10.72 -2.09 -5.31
N LEU A 113 -12.04 -2.24 -5.30
CA LEU A 113 -12.96 -1.33 -5.99
C LEU A 113 -12.87 0.08 -5.43
N LEU A 114 -12.87 0.23 -4.09
CA LEU A 114 -12.74 1.52 -3.42
C LEU A 114 -11.41 2.19 -3.76
N ALA A 115 -10.30 1.44 -3.76
CA ALA A 115 -8.98 1.94 -4.12
C ALA A 115 -8.93 2.40 -5.58
N GLY A 116 -9.47 1.60 -6.51
CA GLY A 116 -9.55 1.95 -7.93
C GLY A 116 -10.39 3.20 -8.18
N LEU A 117 -11.57 3.30 -7.55
CA LEU A 117 -12.43 4.48 -7.63
C LEU A 117 -11.72 5.72 -7.08
N ASN A 118 -11.10 5.63 -5.91
CA ASN A 118 -10.36 6.74 -5.29
C ASN A 118 -9.21 7.21 -6.21
N MET A 119 -8.51 6.29 -6.87
CA MET A 119 -7.46 6.62 -7.83
C MET A 119 -8.02 7.38 -9.06
N ILE A 120 -9.17 6.98 -9.59
CA ILE A 120 -9.83 7.67 -10.71
C ILE A 120 -10.33 9.06 -10.29
N PHE A 121 -10.98 9.17 -9.12
CA PHE A 121 -11.43 10.46 -8.59
C PHE A 121 -10.27 11.42 -8.35
N LYS A 122 -9.15 10.92 -7.82
CA LYS A 122 -7.93 11.71 -7.63
C LYS A 122 -7.34 12.15 -8.97
N ALA A 123 -7.27 11.25 -9.95
CA ALA A 123 -6.79 11.58 -11.30
C ALA A 123 -7.66 12.67 -11.97
N TYR A 124 -8.99 12.59 -11.83
CA TYR A 124 -9.90 13.61 -12.37
C TYR A 124 -9.77 14.96 -11.65
N LYS A 125 -9.58 14.95 -10.32
CA LYS A 125 -9.38 16.17 -9.52
C LYS A 125 -8.07 16.88 -9.86
N THR A 126 -6.96 16.14 -9.96
CA THR A 126 -5.65 16.71 -10.36
C THR A 126 -5.69 17.34 -11.75
N ASN A 127 -6.46 16.77 -12.69
CA ASN A 127 -6.64 17.35 -14.02
C ASN A 127 -7.48 18.65 -14.00
N LYS A 128 -8.38 18.82 -13.02
CA LYS A 128 -9.21 20.02 -12.84
C LYS A 128 -8.45 21.17 -12.19
N ASP A 129 -7.58 20.88 -11.21
CA ASP A 129 -6.74 21.90 -10.55
C ASP A 129 -5.69 22.50 -11.51
N SER A 130 -5.13 21.67 -12.41
CA SER A 130 -4.17 22.13 -13.43
C SER A 130 -4.75 23.09 -14.49
N LYS A 131 -6.08 23.26 -14.57
CA LYS A 131 -6.74 24.20 -15.50
C LYS A 131 -7.08 25.56 -14.87
N ASN A 132 -6.84 25.78 -13.57
CA ASN A 132 -7.15 27.05 -12.91
C ASN A 132 -5.97 27.57 -12.06
N PRO A 133 -5.00 28.28 -12.66
CA PRO A 133 -3.75 28.67 -12.00
C PRO A 133 -3.91 29.66 -10.83
N SER A 134 -5.05 30.33 -10.68
CA SER A 134 -5.32 31.23 -9.54
C SER A 134 -5.51 30.50 -8.21
N ASN A 135 -5.86 29.20 -8.24
CA ASN A 135 -6.08 28.39 -7.04
C ASN A 135 -4.79 27.74 -6.53
N GLU A 136 -3.79 27.51 -7.41
CA GLU A 136 -2.53 26.87 -7.04
C GLU A 136 -1.64 27.75 -6.15
N GLU A 137 -1.59 29.08 -6.39
CA GLU A 137 -0.88 30.00 -5.50
C GLU A 137 -1.50 30.01 -4.10
N GLN A 138 -2.83 30.11 -4.00
CA GLN A 138 -3.52 30.08 -2.70
C GLN A 138 -3.35 28.74 -1.98
N ASP A 139 -3.51 27.60 -2.69
CA ASP A 139 -3.31 26.27 -2.10
C ASP A 139 -1.86 25.99 -1.71
N PHE A 140 -0.87 26.57 -2.40
CA PHE A 140 0.54 26.48 -2.02
C PHE A 140 0.81 27.24 -0.72
N PHE A 141 0.32 28.48 -0.59
CA PHE A 141 0.38 29.25 0.66
C PHE A 141 -0.39 28.60 1.82
N PHE A 142 -1.55 27.99 1.56
CA PHE A 142 -2.30 27.24 2.57
C PHE A 142 -1.60 25.93 2.96
N ARG A 143 -0.98 25.21 2.02
CA ARG A 143 -0.21 24.00 2.33
C ARG A 143 1.06 24.28 3.11
N GLU A 144 1.73 25.40 2.84
CA GLU A 144 2.87 25.87 3.61
C GLU A 144 2.47 26.19 5.07
N ASN A 145 1.32 26.85 5.27
CA ASN A 145 0.78 27.14 6.60
C ASN A 145 0.21 25.91 7.36
N VAL A 146 -0.33 24.90 6.67
CA VAL A 146 -0.90 23.70 7.29
C VAL A 146 0.15 22.63 7.64
N LYS A 147 1.37 22.73 7.09
CA LYS A 147 2.48 21.78 7.33
C LYS A 147 2.85 21.66 8.81
N ASN A 148 2.56 22.67 9.64
CA ASN A 148 2.90 22.71 11.06
C ASN A 148 1.86 22.11 12.02
N HIS A 149 0.71 21.57 11.57
CA HIS A 149 -0.35 21.10 12.48
C HIS A 149 -0.83 19.65 12.28
N LYS A 150 -0.21 18.85 11.39
CA LYS A 150 -0.67 17.47 11.08
C LYS A 150 0.11 16.33 11.75
N ILE A 151 1.02 16.63 12.69
CA ILE A 151 1.82 15.60 13.37
C ILE A 151 0.95 14.76 14.33
N GLY A 152 -0.05 15.36 14.97
CA GLY A 152 -0.96 14.65 15.90
C GLY A 152 -1.94 13.68 15.24
N LYS A 153 -2.20 13.81 13.93
CA LYS A 153 -3.10 12.90 13.19
C LYS A 153 -2.39 11.68 12.59
N GLY A 154 -1.06 11.67 12.55
CA GLY A 154 -0.29 10.58 11.94
C GLY A 154 -0.22 9.31 12.78
N ILE A 155 -0.22 9.44 14.11
CA ILE A 155 -0.15 8.31 15.06
C ILE A 155 -1.37 7.37 14.96
N PRO A 156 -2.63 7.85 15.07
CA PRO A 156 -3.79 6.95 14.97
C PRO A 156 -3.92 6.33 13.57
N LEU A 157 -3.49 7.04 12.53
CA LEU A 157 -3.52 6.54 11.16
C LEU A 157 -2.56 5.36 10.96
N PHE A 158 -1.40 5.36 11.63
CA PHE A 158 -0.43 4.26 11.55
C PHE A 158 -0.85 3.03 12.34
N ILE A 159 -1.55 3.21 13.46
CA ILE A 159 -2.16 2.07 14.17
C ILE A 159 -3.23 1.42 13.28
N LEU A 160 -4.08 2.23 12.64
CA LEU A 160 -5.09 1.74 11.71
C LEU A 160 -4.43 1.04 10.49
N ALA A 161 -3.38 1.62 9.94
CA ALA A 161 -2.62 1.02 8.85
C ALA A 161 -1.99 -0.32 9.27
N GLY A 162 -1.42 -0.39 10.47
CA GLY A 162 -0.90 -1.63 11.04
C GLY A 162 -1.98 -2.68 11.26
N PHE A 163 -3.18 -2.27 11.70
CA PHE A 163 -4.31 -3.18 11.88
C PHE A 163 -4.83 -3.76 10.55
N LEU A 164 -4.75 -2.98 9.47
CA LEU A 164 -5.12 -3.41 8.11
C LEU A 164 -4.04 -4.24 7.39
N ALA A 165 -2.79 -4.21 7.89
CA ALA A 165 -1.63 -4.86 7.27
C ALA A 165 -1.48 -6.31 7.75
#